data_AF-A0A1Q9NXE9-F1
#
_entry.id   AF-A0A1Q9NXE9-F1
#
_cell.length_a   1.000
_cell.length_b   1.000
_cell.length_c   1.000
_cell.angle_alpha   90.00
_cell.angle_beta   90.00
_cell.angle_gamma   90.00
#
_symmetry.space_group_name_H-M   'P 1'
#
loop_
_entity.id
_entity.type
_entity.pdbx_description
1 polymer ?
#
loop_
_entity_poly.entity_id
_entity_poly.type
_entity_poly.pdbx_seq_one_letter_code
_entity_poly.pdbx_strand_id
1 'polypeptide(L)'
;MSTSNSDNNTIPGVGIEDQEIIGILERIVSLSQNLLEKNQHVLVFNIFLHLVRNDLHLRKKIAYELFPGAVDDFQPQYTQEELNSIIQLQTFANNYRIQFLVRITDYIVGKYKKATEMVKKDFNEGTRLFKNAQDLDFWYIKQIKSSFKDSLNLDKSISEFENQMYDEMVQVLTEVSETGLNSMQKILKEALQKFRFDPFK
;
A
#
# COMPACT_ATOMS: atom_id res chain seq x y z
N MET A 1 -37.70 19.03 -24.06
CA MET A 1 -37.53 17.57 -23.92
C MET A 1 -36.06 17.27 -24.14
N SER A 2 -35.44 16.66 -23.13
CA SER A 2 -34.06 16.20 -23.11
C SER A 2 -33.80 15.13 -24.17
N THR A 3 -32.60 15.09 -24.74
CA THR A 3 -31.81 13.86 -24.77
C THR A 3 -30.35 14.23 -24.56
N SER A 4 -29.80 13.64 -23.52
CA SER A 4 -28.42 13.73 -23.05
C SER A 4 -27.48 12.96 -23.99
N ASN A 5 -26.44 13.62 -24.47
CA ASN A 5 -25.25 12.94 -24.97
C ASN A 5 -24.60 12.23 -23.79
N SER A 6 -24.60 10.89 -23.84
CA SER A 6 -23.69 10.08 -23.05
C SER A 6 -22.33 10.17 -23.71
N ASP A 7 -21.47 11.02 -23.18
CA ASP A 7 -20.06 11.05 -23.56
C ASP A 7 -19.43 9.69 -23.25
N ASN A 8 -19.13 8.94 -24.32
CA ASN A 8 -18.29 7.76 -24.28
C ASN A 8 -16.88 8.20 -23.87
N ASN A 9 -16.58 8.14 -22.58
CA ASN A 9 -15.24 8.29 -22.00
C ASN A 9 -14.38 7.06 -22.35
N THR A 10 -14.16 6.83 -23.63
CA THR A 10 -13.18 5.85 -24.11
C THR A 10 -11.83 6.57 -24.11
N ILE A 11 -10.94 6.20 -23.18
CA ILE A 11 -9.56 6.71 -23.19
C ILE A 11 -8.93 6.25 -24.52
N PRO A 12 -8.36 7.14 -25.35
CA PRO A 12 -7.80 6.77 -26.64
C PRO A 12 -6.69 5.72 -26.47
N GLY A 13 -6.80 4.59 -27.16
CA GLY A 13 -5.81 3.50 -27.12
C GLY A 13 -6.05 2.43 -26.05
N VAL A 14 -7.27 2.33 -25.50
CA VAL A 14 -7.68 1.26 -24.57
C VAL A 14 -8.73 0.39 -25.25
N GLY A 15 -8.44 -0.90 -25.43
CA GLY A 15 -9.43 -1.87 -25.90
C GLY A 15 -10.59 -2.01 -24.92
N ILE A 16 -11.77 -2.43 -25.40
CA ILE A 16 -12.96 -2.62 -24.53
C ILE A 16 -12.66 -3.62 -23.40
N GLU A 17 -11.89 -4.67 -23.69
CA GLU A 17 -11.48 -5.70 -22.74
C GLU A 17 -10.59 -5.14 -21.62
N ASP A 18 -9.69 -4.20 -21.93
CA ASP A 18 -8.82 -3.56 -20.93
C ASP A 18 -9.61 -2.66 -19.98
N GLN A 19 -10.65 -1.97 -20.47
CA GLN A 19 -11.54 -1.17 -19.62
C GLN A 19 -12.32 -2.04 -18.64
N GLU A 20 -12.77 -3.22 -19.05
CA GLU A 20 -13.45 -4.17 -18.17
C GLU A 20 -12.51 -4.67 -17.07
N ILE A 21 -11.26 -5.02 -17.41
CA ILE A 21 -10.25 -5.44 -16.44
C ILE A 21 -9.97 -4.31 -15.44
N ILE A 22 -9.74 -3.09 -15.91
CA ILE A 22 -9.52 -1.93 -15.05
C ILE A 22 -10.72 -1.71 -14.12
N GLY A 23 -11.95 -1.79 -14.64
CA GLY A 23 -13.17 -1.66 -13.83
C GLY A 23 -13.31 -2.74 -12.75
N ILE A 24 -12.89 -3.98 -13.03
CA ILE A 24 -12.84 -5.05 -12.01
C ILE A 24 -11.79 -4.72 -10.95
N LEU A 25 -10.61 -4.26 -11.37
CA LEU A 25 -9.54 -3.90 -10.45
C LEU A 25 -9.96 -2.73 -9.54
N GLU A 26 -10.60 -1.70 -10.06
CA GLU A 26 -11.16 -0.59 -9.27
C GLU A 26 -12.19 -1.07 -8.23
N ARG A 27 -13.03 -2.04 -8.57
CA ARG A 27 -13.96 -2.67 -7.61
C ARG A 27 -13.21 -3.40 -6.50
N ILE A 28 -12.12 -4.11 -6.84
CA ILE A 28 -11.25 -4.76 -5.85
C ILE A 28 -10.61 -3.72 -4.92
N VAL A 29 -10.16 -2.58 -5.46
CA VAL A 29 -9.63 -1.46 -4.68
C VAL A 29 -10.69 -0.93 -3.70
N SER A 30 -11.92 -0.73 -4.15
CA SER A 30 -13.03 -0.28 -3.30
C SER A 30 -13.37 -1.32 -2.21
N LEU A 31 -13.41 -2.60 -2.56
CA LEU A 31 -13.62 -3.69 -1.61
C LEU A 31 -12.55 -3.72 -0.52
N SER A 32 -11.28 -3.50 -0.87
CA SER A 32 -10.18 -3.50 0.09
C SER A 32 -10.34 -2.45 1.19
N GLN A 33 -10.95 -1.30 0.88
CA GLN A 33 -11.25 -0.26 1.86
C GLN A 33 -12.33 -0.72 2.86
N ASN A 34 -13.43 -1.27 2.35
CA ASN A 34 -14.49 -1.81 3.20
C ASN A 34 -13.97 -2.92 4.13
N LEU A 35 -13.04 -3.73 3.64
CA LEU A 35 -12.39 -4.77 4.43
C LEU A 35 -11.49 -4.19 5.53
N LEU A 36 -10.76 -3.11 5.24
CA LEU A 36 -9.92 -2.42 6.23
C LEU A 36 -10.75 -1.85 7.38
N GLU A 37 -11.88 -1.22 7.07
CA GLU A 37 -12.83 -0.70 8.07
C GLU A 37 -13.43 -1.82 8.94
N LYS A 38 -13.64 -3.01 8.35
CA LYS A 38 -14.08 -4.22 9.05
C LYS A 38 -12.95 -4.99 9.75
N ASN A 39 -11.74 -4.43 9.84
CA ASN A 39 -10.54 -5.04 10.43
C ASN A 39 -10.13 -6.38 9.78
N GLN A 40 -10.46 -6.59 8.51
CA GLN A 40 -10.11 -7.80 7.75
C GLN A 40 -8.70 -7.70 7.15
N HIS A 41 -7.71 -7.41 8.00
CA HIS A 41 -6.35 -7.04 7.60
C HIS A 41 -5.63 -8.10 6.75
N VAL A 42 -5.85 -9.39 7.02
CA VAL A 42 -5.29 -10.50 6.24
C VAL A 42 -5.77 -10.46 4.79
N LEU A 43 -7.08 -10.28 4.58
CA LEU A 43 -7.65 -10.23 3.22
C LEU A 43 -7.16 -8.99 2.46
N VAL A 44 -7.13 -7.84 3.15
CA VAL A 44 -6.61 -6.58 2.62
C VAL A 44 -5.16 -6.75 2.17
N PHE A 45 -4.32 -7.38 3.00
CA PHE A 45 -2.93 -7.64 2.66
C PHE A 45 -2.76 -8.61 1.49
N ASN A 46 -3.58 -9.68 1.42
CA ASN A 46 -3.51 -10.64 0.31
C ASN A 46 -3.86 -10.01 -1.04
N ILE A 47 -4.88 -9.14 -1.09
CA ILE A 47 -5.24 -8.38 -2.29
C ILE A 47 -4.05 -7.51 -2.72
N PHE A 48 -3.45 -6.81 -1.77
CA PHE A 48 -2.28 -5.98 -2.02
C PHE A 48 -1.10 -6.76 -2.56
N LEU A 49 -0.72 -7.85 -1.89
CA LEU A 49 0.40 -8.67 -2.32
C LEU A 49 0.17 -9.23 -3.73
N HIS A 50 -1.06 -9.62 -4.05
CA HIS A 50 -1.42 -10.07 -5.39
C HIS A 50 -1.19 -8.98 -6.45
N LEU A 51 -1.62 -7.75 -6.19
CA LEU A 51 -1.46 -6.64 -7.12
C LEU A 51 -0.02 -6.15 -7.23
N VAL A 52 0.76 -6.19 -6.16
CA VAL A 52 2.21 -5.92 -6.18
C VAL A 52 2.95 -6.95 -7.03
N ARG A 53 2.61 -8.25 -6.88
CA ARG A 53 3.19 -9.32 -7.70
C ARG A 53 2.85 -9.13 -9.19
N ASN A 54 1.63 -8.70 -9.50
CA ASN A 54 1.25 -8.38 -10.88
C ASN A 54 2.00 -7.15 -11.42
N ASP A 55 2.17 -6.08 -10.63
CA ASP A 55 3.00 -4.91 -11.02
C ASP A 55 4.42 -5.37 -11.40
N LEU A 56 5.07 -6.16 -10.53
CA LEU A 56 6.41 -6.70 -10.80
C LEU A 56 6.44 -7.56 -12.07
N HIS A 57 5.46 -8.44 -12.26
CA HIS A 57 5.38 -9.30 -13.43
C HIS A 57 5.22 -8.52 -14.73
N LEU A 58 4.35 -7.51 -14.74
CA LEU A 58 4.11 -6.66 -15.91
C LEU A 58 5.35 -5.80 -16.23
N ARG A 59 6.03 -5.26 -15.21
CA ARG A 59 7.30 -4.53 -15.40
C ARG A 59 8.38 -5.41 -16.03
N LYS A 60 8.50 -6.67 -15.58
CA LYS A 60 9.44 -7.63 -16.17
C LYS A 60 9.15 -7.81 -17.65
N LYS A 61 7.89 -8.03 -18.03
CA LYS A 61 7.48 -8.13 -19.44
C LYS A 61 7.88 -6.89 -20.24
N ILE A 62 7.56 -5.69 -19.75
CA ILE A 62 7.89 -4.43 -20.42
C ILE A 62 9.41 -4.29 -20.59
N ALA A 63 10.19 -4.58 -19.54
CA ALA A 63 11.65 -4.48 -19.59
C ALA A 63 12.27 -5.42 -20.63
N TYR A 64 11.80 -6.67 -20.71
CA TYR A 64 12.27 -7.63 -21.72
C TYR A 64 11.98 -7.18 -23.16
N GLU A 65 10.81 -6.60 -23.39
CA GLU A 65 10.44 -6.08 -24.72
C GLU A 65 11.23 -4.82 -25.12
N LEU A 66 11.54 -3.93 -24.16
CA LEU A 66 12.27 -2.69 -24.44
C LEU A 66 13.79 -2.90 -24.57
N PHE A 67 14.34 -3.95 -23.96
CA PHE A 67 15.78 -4.27 -23.98
C PHE A 67 16.05 -5.72 -24.38
N PRO A 68 15.76 -6.10 -25.64
CA PRO A 68 15.91 -7.49 -26.12
C PRO A 68 17.37 -8.00 -26.09
N GLY A 69 18.37 -7.11 -26.03
CA GLY A 69 19.80 -7.47 -25.98
C GLY A 69 20.34 -7.96 -24.64
N ALA A 70 19.50 -8.15 -23.61
CA ALA A 70 19.90 -8.68 -22.31
C ALA A 70 19.95 -10.23 -22.28
N VAL A 71 19.31 -10.89 -23.26
CA VAL A 71 19.29 -12.34 -23.42
C VAL A 71 19.54 -12.62 -24.91
N ASP A 72 20.65 -13.28 -25.24
CA ASP A 72 20.91 -13.69 -26.62
C ASP A 72 19.71 -14.52 -27.15
N ASP A 73 19.22 -14.17 -28.35
CA ASP A 73 18.03 -14.72 -29.03
C ASP A 73 16.63 -14.25 -28.58
N PHE A 74 16.48 -13.16 -27.81
CA PHE A 74 15.13 -12.64 -27.51
C PHE A 74 14.49 -11.93 -28.72
N GLN A 75 13.41 -12.51 -29.24
CA GLN A 75 12.51 -11.87 -30.21
C GLN A 75 11.35 -11.20 -29.46
N PRO A 76 11.00 -9.93 -29.77
CA PRO A 76 9.83 -9.27 -29.20
C PRO A 76 8.57 -10.13 -29.35
N GLN A 77 7.86 -10.40 -28.25
CA GLN A 77 6.72 -11.32 -28.22
C GLN A 77 5.36 -10.63 -28.32
N TYR A 78 5.32 -9.31 -28.10
CA TYR A 78 4.09 -8.54 -28.07
C TYR A 78 4.05 -7.52 -29.21
N THR A 79 2.86 -7.33 -29.77
CA THR A 79 2.56 -6.20 -30.66
C THR A 79 2.62 -4.88 -29.88
N GLN A 80 2.74 -3.75 -30.60
CA GLN A 80 2.73 -2.44 -29.96
C GLN A 80 1.43 -2.16 -29.18
N GLU A 81 0.30 -2.65 -29.67
CA GLU A 81 -1.00 -2.50 -29.00
C GLU A 81 -1.03 -3.28 -27.68
N GLU A 82 -0.62 -4.55 -27.69
CA GLU A 82 -0.51 -5.38 -26.49
C GLU A 82 0.47 -4.79 -25.47
N LEU A 83 1.62 -4.26 -25.93
CA LEU A 83 2.58 -3.61 -25.05
C LEU A 83 2.00 -2.36 -24.38
N ASN A 84 1.21 -1.58 -25.11
CA ASN A 84 0.51 -0.42 -24.53
C ASN A 84 -0.49 -0.86 -23.45
N SER A 85 -1.27 -1.91 -23.68
CA SER A 85 -2.19 -2.47 -22.67
C SER A 85 -1.45 -2.98 -21.43
N ILE A 86 -0.31 -3.66 -21.60
CA ILE A 86 0.55 -4.11 -20.50
C ILE A 86 1.05 -2.91 -19.66
N ILE A 87 1.51 -1.83 -20.32
CA ILE A 87 1.97 -0.61 -19.65
C ILE A 87 0.83 0.06 -18.86
N GLN A 88 -0.39 0.08 -19.40
CA GLN A 88 -1.55 0.64 -18.70
C GLN A 88 -1.90 -0.17 -17.44
N LEU A 89 -1.96 -1.50 -17.55
CA LEU A 89 -2.21 -2.38 -16.41
C LEU A 89 -1.11 -2.25 -15.34
N GLN A 90 0.14 -2.11 -15.75
CA GLN A 90 1.27 -1.87 -14.86
C GLN A 90 1.11 -0.55 -14.11
N THR A 91 0.76 0.52 -14.83
CA THR A 91 0.49 1.85 -14.25
C THR A 91 -0.63 1.79 -13.21
N PHE A 92 -1.70 1.06 -13.51
CA PHE A 92 -2.79 0.82 -12.57
C PHE A 92 -2.29 0.12 -11.29
N ALA A 93 -1.57 -1.00 -11.43
CA ALA A 93 -1.10 -1.78 -10.30
C ALA A 93 -0.14 -0.97 -9.39
N ASN A 94 0.74 -0.17 -10.00
CA ASN A 94 1.61 0.75 -9.28
C ASN A 94 0.83 1.84 -8.52
N ASN A 95 -0.15 2.47 -9.17
CA ASN A 95 -1.00 3.48 -8.51
C ASN A 95 -1.75 2.86 -7.31
N TYR A 96 -2.28 1.64 -7.49
CA TYR A 96 -2.92 0.94 -6.39
C TYR A 96 -1.98 0.66 -5.23
N ARG A 97 -0.74 0.20 -5.48
CA ARG A 97 0.27 -0.03 -4.44
C ARG A 97 0.46 1.22 -3.58
N ILE A 98 0.63 2.38 -4.22
CA ILE A 98 0.80 3.66 -3.53
C ILE A 98 -0.45 4.01 -2.71
N GLN A 99 -1.64 3.96 -3.32
CA GLN A 99 -2.90 4.26 -2.64
C GLN A 99 -3.16 3.33 -1.45
N PHE A 100 -2.80 2.06 -1.58
CA PHE A 100 -2.97 1.08 -0.52
C PHE A 100 -2.11 1.41 0.70
N LEU A 101 -0.84 1.77 0.48
CA LEU A 101 0.05 2.20 1.56
C LEU A 101 -0.53 3.42 2.26
N VAL A 102 -0.96 4.44 1.51
CA VAL A 102 -1.60 5.65 2.06
C VAL A 102 -2.81 5.28 2.94
N ARG A 103 -3.69 4.39 2.46
CA ARG A 103 -4.88 3.98 3.22
C ARG A 103 -4.54 3.24 4.51
N ILE A 104 -3.57 2.33 4.48
CA ILE A 104 -3.11 1.64 5.69
C ILE A 104 -2.48 2.62 6.67
N THR A 105 -1.62 3.52 6.18
CA THR A 105 -0.98 4.52 7.03
C THR A 105 -2.01 5.43 7.67
N ASP A 106 -3.00 5.93 6.91
CA ASP A 106 -4.07 6.77 7.44
C ASP A 106 -4.89 6.04 8.50
N TYR A 107 -5.19 4.77 8.26
CA TYR A 107 -5.91 3.93 9.20
C TYR A 107 -5.14 3.74 10.52
N ILE A 108 -3.85 3.38 10.44
CA ILE A 108 -2.97 3.20 11.61
C ILE A 108 -2.79 4.52 12.36
N VAL A 109 -2.56 5.63 11.65
CA VAL A 109 -2.50 6.99 12.22
C VAL A 109 -3.80 7.31 12.97
N GLY A 110 -4.96 6.97 12.41
CA GLY A 110 -6.25 7.10 13.08
C GLY A 110 -6.33 6.32 14.39
N LYS A 111 -5.78 5.10 14.44
CA LYS A 111 -5.70 4.30 15.68
C LYS A 111 -4.78 4.95 16.72
N TYR A 112 -3.61 5.45 16.32
CA TYR A 112 -2.69 6.17 17.21
C TYR A 112 -3.29 7.48 17.76
N LYS A 113 -3.98 8.26 16.91
CA LYS A 113 -4.70 9.48 17.35
C LYS A 113 -5.76 9.15 18.39
N LYS A 114 -6.58 8.13 18.13
CA LYS A 114 -7.60 7.68 19.09
C LYS A 114 -6.99 7.23 20.43
N ALA A 115 -5.88 6.49 20.38
CA ALA A 115 -5.18 6.04 21.57
C ALA A 115 -4.63 7.23 22.39
N THR A 116 -3.96 8.17 21.73
CA THR A 116 -3.37 9.34 22.39
C THR A 116 -4.41 10.27 23.00
N GLU A 117 -5.59 10.43 22.37
CA GLU A 117 -6.73 11.12 22.96
C GLU A 117 -7.30 10.40 24.18
N MET A 118 -7.37 9.06 24.13
CA MET A 118 -7.89 8.25 25.21
C MET A 118 -6.99 8.26 26.44
N VAL A 119 -5.66 8.24 26.27
CA VAL A 119 -4.68 8.29 27.38
C VAL A 119 -4.92 9.47 28.32
N LYS A 120 -5.39 10.61 27.79
CA LYS A 120 -5.70 11.81 28.57
C LYS A 120 -6.95 11.65 29.45
N LYS A 121 -7.85 10.72 29.11
CA LYS A 121 -9.13 10.46 29.79
C LYS A 121 -9.06 9.21 30.67
N ASP A 122 -8.54 8.13 30.11
CA ASP A 122 -8.30 6.84 30.74
C ASP A 122 -6.92 6.33 30.27
N PHE A 123 -5.96 6.38 31.19
CA PHE A 123 -4.58 6.00 30.92
C PHE A 123 -4.45 4.52 30.51
N ASN A 124 -5.19 3.62 31.18
CA ASN A 124 -5.06 2.19 30.96
C ASN A 124 -5.66 1.81 29.60
N GLU A 125 -6.86 2.30 29.32
CA GLU A 125 -7.51 2.05 28.03
C GLU A 125 -6.73 2.68 26.87
N GLY A 126 -6.22 3.90 27.06
CA GLY A 126 -5.39 4.58 26.06
C GLY A 126 -4.10 3.82 25.75
N THR A 127 -3.42 3.30 26.76
CA THR A 127 -2.21 2.47 26.58
C THR A 127 -2.52 1.16 25.86
N ARG A 128 -3.64 0.52 26.19
CA ARG A 128 -4.11 -0.70 25.51
C ARG A 128 -4.40 -0.44 24.02
N LEU A 129 -5.09 0.66 23.70
CA LEU A 129 -5.35 1.05 22.32
C LEU A 129 -4.06 1.38 21.55
N PHE A 130 -3.10 2.02 22.22
CA PHE A 130 -1.79 2.32 21.63
C PHE A 130 -1.03 1.03 21.28
N LYS A 131 -0.98 0.07 22.21
CA LYS A 131 -0.39 -1.26 21.99
C LYS A 131 -1.01 -1.95 20.77
N ASN A 132 -2.35 -1.95 20.67
CA ASN A 132 -3.04 -2.56 19.53
C ASN A 132 -2.69 -1.89 18.19
N ALA A 133 -2.53 -0.56 18.17
CA ALA A 133 -2.11 0.16 16.97
C ALA A 133 -0.68 -0.23 16.56
N GLN A 134 0.22 -0.32 17.54
CA GLN A 134 1.60 -0.73 17.35
C GLN A 134 1.72 -2.18 16.87
N ASP A 135 0.97 -3.11 17.46
CA ASP A 135 0.97 -4.52 17.07
C ASP A 135 0.47 -4.70 15.62
N LEU A 136 -0.53 -3.92 15.20
CA LEU A 136 -1.04 -3.94 13.83
C LEU A 136 -0.01 -3.42 12.81
N ASP A 137 0.66 -2.32 13.14
CA ASP A 137 1.71 -1.74 12.33
C ASP A 137 2.90 -2.69 12.16
N PHE A 138 3.39 -3.27 13.27
CA PHE A 138 4.41 -4.32 13.23
C PHE A 138 3.96 -5.55 12.44
N TRP A 139 2.68 -5.91 12.50
CA TRP A 139 2.15 -7.00 11.69
C TRP A 139 2.32 -6.71 10.19
N TYR A 140 1.89 -5.54 9.70
CA TYR A 140 2.06 -5.18 8.29
C TYR A 140 3.52 -5.15 7.86
N ILE A 141 4.40 -4.52 8.65
CA ILE A 141 5.86 -4.51 8.38
C ILE A 141 6.40 -5.93 8.26
N LYS A 142 6.01 -6.82 9.20
CA LYS A 142 6.44 -8.21 9.18
C LYS A 142 5.95 -8.96 7.94
N GLN A 143 4.68 -8.75 7.54
CA GLN A 143 4.11 -9.39 6.36
C GLN A 143 4.81 -8.96 5.06
N ILE A 144 5.12 -7.66 4.92
CA ILE A 144 5.89 -7.14 3.78
C ILE A 144 7.29 -7.77 3.78
N LYS A 145 8.00 -7.74 4.92
CA LYS A 145 9.33 -8.35 5.08
C LYS A 145 9.37 -9.85 4.79
N SER A 146 8.34 -10.61 5.18
CA SER A 146 8.28 -12.04 4.87
C SER A 146 8.07 -12.31 3.37
N SER A 147 7.41 -11.39 2.67
CA SER A 147 7.13 -11.53 1.23
C SER A 147 8.40 -11.38 0.36
N PHE A 148 9.48 -10.79 0.90
CA PHE A 148 10.80 -10.74 0.24
C PHE A 148 11.37 -12.13 -0.08
N LYS A 149 11.07 -13.12 0.77
CA LYS A 149 11.75 -14.43 0.75
C LYS A 149 11.25 -15.40 -0.31
N ASP A 150 10.14 -15.09 -0.97
CA ASP A 150 9.56 -15.92 -2.04
C ASP A 150 10.02 -15.49 -3.45
N SER A 151 11.01 -14.60 -3.56
CA SER A 151 11.54 -14.15 -4.85
C SER A 151 12.34 -15.27 -5.51
N LEU A 152 11.74 -15.85 -6.56
CA LEU A 152 12.31 -16.79 -7.52
C LEU A 152 13.70 -16.34 -8.00
N ASN A 153 14.58 -17.30 -8.34
CA ASN A 153 15.86 -17.07 -9.04
C ASN A 153 15.68 -16.09 -10.20
N LEU A 154 15.96 -14.82 -9.97
CA LEU A 154 15.81 -13.73 -10.94
C LEU A 154 17.17 -13.11 -11.19
N ASP A 155 17.31 -12.53 -12.39
CA ASP A 155 18.46 -11.73 -12.77
C ASP A 155 18.68 -10.57 -11.77
N LYS A 156 19.96 -10.23 -11.50
CA LYS A 156 20.35 -9.40 -10.35
C LYS A 156 19.68 -8.02 -10.33
N SER A 157 19.54 -7.38 -11.49
CA SER A 157 18.99 -6.02 -11.61
C SER A 157 17.49 -5.95 -11.29
N ILE A 158 16.73 -6.97 -11.68
CA ILE A 158 15.29 -7.06 -11.41
C ILE A 158 15.05 -7.39 -9.93
N SER A 159 15.92 -8.21 -9.34
CA SER A 159 15.92 -8.47 -7.90
C SER A 159 16.23 -7.20 -7.08
N GLU A 160 17.16 -6.35 -7.54
CA GLU A 160 17.45 -5.06 -6.89
C GLU A 160 16.25 -4.12 -6.89
N PHE A 161 15.55 -3.97 -8.02
CA PHE A 161 14.34 -3.15 -8.08
C PHE A 161 13.21 -3.69 -7.18
N GLU A 162 13.01 -5.01 -7.20
CA GLU A 162 12.02 -5.66 -6.34
C GLU A 162 12.30 -5.38 -4.85
N ASN A 163 13.56 -5.51 -4.43
CA ASN A 163 13.98 -5.20 -3.06
C ASN A 163 13.76 -3.73 -2.71
N GLN A 164 14.13 -2.79 -3.59
CA GLN A 164 13.91 -1.35 -3.37
C GLN A 164 12.43 -1.03 -3.16
N MET A 165 11.55 -1.59 -3.98
CA MET A 165 10.11 -1.39 -3.85
C MET A 165 9.61 -1.88 -2.49
N TYR A 166 10.03 -3.05 -2.02
CA TYR A 166 9.63 -3.52 -0.70
C TYR A 166 10.23 -2.70 0.45
N ASP A 167 11.48 -2.24 0.31
CA ASP A 167 12.15 -1.38 1.29
C ASP A 167 11.42 -0.04 1.44
N GLU A 168 11.00 0.59 0.34
CA GLU A 168 10.17 1.81 0.36
C GLU A 168 8.88 1.60 1.17
N MET A 169 8.20 0.48 0.96
CA MET A 169 6.94 0.15 1.65
C MET A 169 7.15 -0.06 3.15
N VAL A 170 8.25 -0.73 3.53
CA VAL A 170 8.64 -0.91 4.93
C VAL A 170 8.99 0.42 5.58
N GLN A 171 9.73 1.28 4.86
CA GLN A 171 10.15 2.58 5.38
C GLN A 171 8.94 3.46 5.72
N VAL A 172 7.97 3.57 4.81
CA VAL A 172 6.75 4.37 5.03
C VAL A 172 6.01 3.95 6.30
N LEU A 173 5.83 2.64 6.52
CA LEU A 173 5.17 2.15 7.74
C LEU A 173 6.03 2.38 9.00
N THR A 174 7.35 2.24 8.88
CA THR A 174 8.28 2.49 9.99
C THR A 174 8.21 3.94 10.46
N GLU A 175 8.20 4.90 9.53
CA GLU A 175 8.07 6.33 9.83
C GLU A 175 6.75 6.65 10.56
N VAL A 176 5.65 5.99 10.18
CA VAL A 176 4.37 6.12 10.90
C VAL A 176 4.47 5.58 12.33
N SER A 177 5.12 4.43 12.51
CA SER A 177 5.39 3.84 13.84
C SER A 177 6.14 4.80 14.76
N GLU A 178 7.25 5.33 14.26
CA GLU A 178 8.12 6.25 15.02
C GLU A 178 7.38 7.54 15.36
N THR A 179 6.62 8.08 14.42
CA THR A 179 5.80 9.28 14.64
C THR A 179 4.73 9.05 15.70
N GLY A 180 4.07 7.88 15.67
CA GLY A 180 3.09 7.46 16.67
C GLY A 180 3.72 7.37 18.07
N LEU A 181 4.88 6.73 18.17
CA LEU A 181 5.65 6.60 19.42
C LEU A 181 6.06 7.97 19.97
N ASN A 182 6.63 8.84 19.14
CA ASN A 182 7.05 10.19 19.52
C ASN A 182 5.87 11.02 20.06
N SER A 183 4.70 10.90 19.42
CA SER A 183 3.48 11.60 19.85
C SER A 183 2.99 11.13 21.22
N MET A 184 3.00 9.82 21.45
CA MET A 184 2.62 9.24 22.75
C MET A 184 3.61 9.64 23.85
N GLN A 185 4.92 9.58 23.58
CA GLN A 185 5.95 10.03 24.52
C GLN A 185 5.76 11.51 24.91
N LYS A 186 5.43 12.38 23.95
CA LYS A 186 5.16 13.79 24.21
C LYS A 186 3.98 13.98 25.17
N ILE A 187 2.87 13.29 24.94
CA ILE A 187 1.67 13.37 25.78
C ILE A 187 1.95 12.85 27.19
N LEU A 188 2.70 11.76 27.32
CA LEU A 188 3.10 11.24 28.62
C LEU A 188 4.00 12.23 29.38
N LYS A 189 4.97 12.87 28.71
CA LYS A 189 5.81 13.91 29.30
C LYS A 189 4.98 15.11 29.78
N GLU A 190 4.05 15.60 28.97
CA GLU A 190 3.14 16.70 29.32
C GLU A 190 2.25 16.33 30.52
N ALA A 191 1.73 15.11 30.56
CA ALA A 191 0.93 14.63 31.68
C ALA A 191 1.77 14.58 32.98
N LEU A 192 2.97 14.02 32.93
CA LEU A 192 3.89 13.94 34.08
C LEU A 192 4.33 15.32 34.59
N GLN A 193 4.52 16.29 33.70
CA GLN A 193 4.85 17.67 34.10
C GLN A 193 3.69 18.33 34.84
N LYS A 194 2.43 18.11 34.43
CA LYS A 194 1.27 18.62 35.16
C LYS A 194 1.17 18.05 36.58
N PHE A 195 1.48 16.77 36.77
CA PHE A 195 1.52 16.16 38.11
C PHE A 195 2.64 16.69 39.01
N ARG A 196 3.75 17.19 38.44
CA ARG A 196 4.84 17.81 39.22
C ARG A 196 4.55 19.25 39.65
N PHE A 197 3.52 19.89 39.08
CA PHE A 197 3.19 21.30 39.30
C PHE A 197 1.80 21.50 39.91
N ASP A 198 1.17 20.48 40.49
CA ASP A 198 -0.04 20.65 41.29
C ASP A 198 0.38 21.13 42.70
N PRO A 199 0.30 22.44 43.03
CA PRO A 199 0.76 22.96 44.31
C PRO A 199 -0.25 22.70 45.44
N PHE A 200 -1.33 21.98 45.15
CA PHE A 200 -2.43 21.68 46.06
C PHE A 200 -2.58 20.18 46.37
N LYS A 201 -1.54 19.38 46.11
CA LYS A 201 -1.33 18.04 46.70
C LYS A 201 -0.08 18.00 47.56
#